data_AF-A0A940CTG3-F1
#
_entry.id   AF-A0A940CTG3-F1
#
_cell.length_a   1.000
_cell.length_b   1.000
_cell.length_c   1.000
_cell.angle_alpha   90.00
_cell.angle_beta   90.00
_cell.angle_gamma   90.00
#
_symmetry.space_group_name_H-M   'P 1'
#
loop_
_entity.id
_entity.type
_entity.pdbx_description
1 polymer ?
#
loop_
_entity_poly.entity_id
_entity_poly.type
_entity_poly.pdbx_seq_one_letter_code
_entity_poly.pdbx_strand_id
1 'polypeptide(L)'
;MKLFRKSDFLIIAFVFMILLVIFLIINIGNNGSNFVVKLDGKEILELKNPGSYEIKNTDGKLLTIVHFDGKFVWVSDSSCPLKICEKTGKVSKGGKIICVPNKIVIETKKTQELQTW
;
A
#
# COMPACT_ATOMS: atom_id res chain seq x y z
N MET A 1 7.04 -46.64 26.91
CA MET A 1 6.24 -46.12 25.78
C MET A 1 7.19 -45.72 24.66
N LYS A 2 7.21 -46.44 23.53
CA LYS A 2 8.04 -46.08 22.36
C LYS A 2 7.35 -44.91 21.65
N LEU A 3 7.65 -43.69 22.11
CA LEU A 3 6.93 -42.47 21.77
C LEU A 3 7.24 -41.92 20.36
N PHE A 4 8.26 -42.42 19.66
CA PHE A 4 8.58 -41.95 18.31
C PHE A 4 9.01 -43.12 17.42
N ARG A 5 8.07 -43.62 16.62
CA ARG A 5 8.37 -44.51 15.50
C ARG A 5 8.86 -43.62 14.35
N LYS A 6 9.84 -44.06 13.56
CA LYS A 6 10.40 -43.29 12.41
C LYS A 6 9.32 -42.80 11.42
N SER A 7 8.15 -43.45 11.42
CA SER A 7 6.98 -43.08 10.63
C SER A 7 6.20 -41.87 11.18
N ASP A 8 6.18 -41.63 12.50
CA ASP A 8 5.51 -40.46 13.08
C ASP A 8 6.28 -39.17 12.79
N PHE A 9 7.61 -39.25 12.70
CA PHE A 9 8.46 -38.14 12.31
C PHE A 9 8.17 -37.67 10.87
N LEU A 10 7.87 -38.62 9.97
CA LEU A 10 7.45 -38.32 8.59
C LEU A 10 6.13 -37.54 8.53
N ILE A 11 5.16 -37.92 9.37
CA ILE A 11 3.86 -37.24 9.43
C ILE A 11 4.03 -35.83 10.00
N ILE A 12 4.81 -35.67 11.06
CA ILE A 12 5.12 -34.36 11.65
C ILE A 12 5.85 -33.44 10.67
N ALA A 13 6.84 -33.95 9.94
CA ALA A 13 7.57 -33.17 8.94
C ALA A 13 6.65 -32.71 7.81
N PHE A 14 5.73 -33.57 7.36
CA PHE A 14 4.76 -33.24 6.32
C PHE A 14 3.78 -32.15 6.76
N VAL A 15 3.23 -32.25 7.97
CA VAL A 15 2.34 -31.22 8.54
C VAL A 15 3.08 -29.88 8.68
N PHE A 16 4.33 -29.91 9.15
CA PHE A 16 5.15 -28.70 9.28
C PHE A 16 5.45 -28.06 7.91
N MET A 17 5.71 -28.88 6.89
CA MET A 17 5.91 -28.42 5.51
C MET A 17 4.66 -27.72 4.95
N ILE A 18 3.47 -28.28 5.19
CA ILE A 18 2.20 -27.65 4.77
C ILE A 18 2.01 -26.29 5.44
N LEU A 19 2.24 -26.21 6.76
CA LEU A 19 2.14 -24.94 7.50
C LEU A 19 3.12 -23.89 6.96
N LEU A 20 4.34 -24.30 6.61
CA LEU A 20 5.36 -23.42 6.06
C LEU A 20 4.98 -22.90 4.66
N VAL A 21 4.41 -23.76 3.81
CA VAL A 21 3.90 -23.38 2.48
C VAL A 21 2.74 -22.39 2.59
N ILE A 22 1.77 -22.64 3.48
CA ILE A 22 0.64 -21.73 3.71
C ILE A 22 1.15 -20.36 4.20
N PHE A 23 2.12 -20.36 5.13
CA PHE A 23 2.73 -19.13 5.63
C PHE A 23 3.41 -18.31 4.53
N LEU A 24 4.15 -18.97 3.63
CA LEU A 24 4.79 -18.31 2.49
C LEU A 24 3.75 -17.72 1.51
N ILE A 25 2.67 -18.44 1.21
CA ILE A 25 1.60 -17.97 0.32
C ILE A 25 0.93 -16.72 0.90
N ILE A 26 0.62 -16.70 2.21
CA ILE A 26 0.02 -15.55 2.88
C ILE A 26 0.97 -14.33 2.83
N ASN A 27 2.28 -14.55 2.94
CA ASN A 27 3.24 -13.45 2.97
C ASN A 27 3.56 -12.89 1.57
N ILE A 28 3.37 -13.68 0.50
CA ILE A 28 3.57 -13.26 -0.90
C ILE A 28 2.34 -12.53 -1.48
N GLY A 29 1.15 -12.78 -0.93
CA GLY A 29 -0.13 -12.36 -1.54
C GLY A 29 -0.62 -10.95 -1.23
N ASN A 30 0.22 -9.90 -1.30
CA ASN A 30 -0.29 -8.53 -1.08
C ASN A 30 0.24 -7.43 -2.01
N ASN A 31 0.79 -7.79 -3.19
CA ASN A 31 1.31 -6.84 -4.19
C ASN A 31 0.23 -6.07 -4.98
N GLY A 32 -0.90 -5.73 -4.35
CA GLY A 32 -2.08 -5.20 -5.04
C GLY A 32 -2.72 -3.98 -4.39
N SER A 33 -1.99 -3.18 -3.61
CA SER A 33 -2.52 -1.88 -3.20
C SER A 33 -2.28 -0.86 -4.31
N ASN A 34 -3.21 -0.79 -5.26
CA ASN A 34 -3.27 0.31 -6.21
C ASN A 34 -3.68 1.57 -5.44
N PHE A 35 -2.76 2.49 -5.22
CA PHE A 35 -3.08 3.81 -4.70
C PHE A 35 -3.31 4.77 -5.87
N VAL A 36 -4.24 5.70 -5.70
CA VAL A 36 -4.48 6.78 -6.66
C VAL A 36 -4.17 8.11 -6.01
N VAL A 37 -3.55 9.00 -6.77
CA VAL A 37 -3.35 10.39 -6.40
C VAL A 37 -4.38 11.23 -7.14
N LYS A 38 -5.18 11.95 -6.37
CA LYS A 38 -6.19 12.89 -6.86
C LYS A 38 -5.72 14.31 -6.61
N LEU A 39 -5.78 15.14 -7.63
CA LEU A 39 -5.55 16.58 -7.56
C LEU A 39 -6.85 17.28 -7.95
N ASP A 40 -7.34 18.19 -7.10
CA ASP A 40 -8.64 18.85 -7.30
C ASP A 40 -9.80 17.86 -7.54
N GLY A 41 -9.73 16.68 -6.90
CA GLY A 41 -10.73 15.62 -7.04
C GLY A 41 -10.62 14.77 -8.32
N LYS A 42 -9.72 15.09 -9.24
CA LYS A 42 -9.45 14.30 -10.46
C LYS A 42 -8.28 13.35 -10.25
N GLU A 43 -8.43 12.11 -10.67
CA GLU A 43 -7.33 11.14 -10.66
C GLU A 43 -6.28 11.53 -11.71
N ILE A 44 -5.08 11.86 -11.24
CA ILE A 44 -3.97 12.29 -12.12
C ILE A 44 -2.91 11.20 -12.26
N LEU A 45 -2.82 10.29 -11.29
CA LEU A 45 -1.77 9.29 -11.23
C LEU A 45 -2.23 8.04 -10.45
N GLU A 46 -1.91 6.87 -10.99
CA GLU A 46 -2.08 5.58 -10.31
C GLU A 46 -0.71 5.01 -9.94
N LEU A 47 -0.50 4.73 -8.65
CA LEU A 47 0.73 4.17 -8.10
C LEU A 47 0.66 2.64 -8.22
N LYS A 48 1.19 2.10 -9.33
CA LYS A 48 1.23 0.65 -9.58
C LYS A 48 2.56 0.01 -9.19
N ASN A 49 3.66 0.71 -9.42
CA ASN A 49 5.01 0.19 -9.21
C ASN A 49 5.67 0.92 -8.05
N PRO A 50 6.50 0.23 -7.24
CA PRO A 50 7.30 0.90 -6.22
C PRO A 50 8.17 2.01 -6.82
N GLY A 51 8.22 3.17 -6.17
CA GLY A 51 8.96 4.32 -6.64
C GLY A 51 8.56 5.62 -5.97
N SER A 52 9.21 6.70 -6.43
CA SER A 52 8.96 8.07 -6.00
C SER A 52 8.30 8.85 -7.13
N TYR A 53 7.29 9.64 -6.79
CA TYR A 53 6.44 10.34 -7.72
C TYR A 53 6.33 11.81 -7.34
N GLU A 54 6.76 12.68 -8.24
CA GLU A 54 6.63 14.13 -8.09
C GLU A 54 5.27 14.59 -8.60
N ILE A 55 4.50 15.26 -7.74
CA ILE A 55 3.24 15.89 -8.12
C ILE A 55 3.49 17.38 -8.30
N LYS A 56 3.20 17.89 -9.50
CA LYS A 56 3.40 19.29 -9.89
C LYS A 56 2.06 19.94 -10.21
N ASN A 57 1.96 21.25 -9.98
CA ASN A 57 0.82 22.05 -10.43
C ASN A 57 0.90 22.30 -11.95
N THR A 58 -0.15 22.87 -12.52
CA THR A 58 -0.23 23.33 -13.92
C THR A 58 0.93 24.25 -14.30
N ASP A 59 1.45 25.03 -13.35
CA ASP A 59 2.60 25.94 -13.55
C ASP A 59 3.97 25.24 -13.43
N GLY A 60 4.00 23.91 -13.31
CA GLY A 60 5.23 23.11 -13.15
C GLY A 60 5.85 23.15 -11.75
N LYS A 61 5.29 23.91 -10.81
CA LYS A 61 5.77 23.98 -9.42
C LYS A 61 5.53 22.66 -8.68
N LEU A 62 6.56 22.16 -7.99
CA LEU A 62 6.46 20.97 -7.15
C LEU A 62 5.50 21.21 -5.98
N LEU A 63 4.50 20.35 -5.85
CA LEU A 63 3.52 20.37 -4.77
C LEU A 63 3.87 19.35 -3.68
N THR A 64 4.18 18.11 -4.08
CA THR A 64 4.51 17.05 -3.12
C THR A 64 5.27 15.91 -3.78
N ILE A 65 6.08 15.19 -3.00
CA ILE A 65 6.76 13.96 -3.40
C ILE A 65 6.12 12.78 -2.66
N VAL A 66 5.51 11.88 -3.42
CA VAL A 66 4.86 10.66 -2.92
C VAL A 66 5.79 9.47 -3.14
N HIS A 67 5.94 8.62 -2.14
CA HIS A 67 6.70 7.37 -2.23
C HIS A 67 5.77 6.19 -2.04
N PHE A 68 5.98 5.15 -2.84
CA PHE A 68 5.26 3.90 -2.76
C PHE A 68 6.26 2.74 -2.76
N ASP A 69 6.14 1.80 -1.81
CA ASP A 69 7.03 0.63 -1.73
C ASP A 69 6.35 -0.68 -2.20
N GLY A 70 5.13 -0.59 -2.74
CA GLY A 70 4.31 -1.75 -3.11
C GLY A 70 3.22 -2.08 -2.08
N LYS A 71 3.38 -1.62 -0.82
CA LYS A 71 2.44 -1.91 0.28
C LYS A 71 2.01 -0.67 1.06
N PHE A 72 2.94 0.26 1.23
CA PHE A 72 2.78 1.51 1.95
C PHE A 72 3.03 2.69 1.03
N VAL A 73 2.28 3.75 1.25
CA VAL A 73 2.48 5.06 0.62
C VAL A 73 2.76 6.10 1.70
N TRP A 74 3.67 7.02 1.43
CA TRP A 74 3.96 8.15 2.31
C TRP A 74 4.41 9.37 1.50
N VAL A 75 4.40 10.54 2.15
CA VAL A 75 4.88 11.79 1.57
C VAL A 75 6.17 12.19 2.29
N SER A 76 7.23 12.46 1.53
CA SER A 76 8.51 12.92 2.11
C SER A 76 8.67 14.43 2.10
N ASP A 77 8.06 15.09 1.12
CA ASP A 77 8.12 16.53 0.98
C ASP A 77 6.82 17.08 0.38
N SER A 78 6.41 18.23 0.87
CA SER A 78 5.22 18.95 0.47
C SER A 78 5.45 20.44 0.58
N SER A 79 5.09 21.21 -0.44
CA SER A 79 5.21 22.66 -0.40
C SER A 79 4.25 23.34 0.59
N CYS A 80 3.32 22.58 1.21
CA CYS A 80 2.33 23.14 2.11
C CYS A 80 2.90 23.46 3.51
N PRO A 81 2.43 24.54 4.16
CA PRO A 81 2.93 24.94 5.48
C PRO A 81 2.47 24.00 6.60
N LEU A 82 1.34 23.32 6.41
CA LEU A 82 0.75 22.47 7.44
C LEU A 82 1.54 21.18 7.64
N LYS A 83 2.20 20.68 6.59
CA LYS A 83 3.02 19.47 6.61
C LYS A 83 2.29 18.24 7.20
N ILE A 84 0.95 18.23 7.20
CA ILE A 84 0.14 17.16 7.79
C ILE A 84 0.36 15.87 7.02
N CYS A 85 0.40 15.92 5.69
CA CYS A 85 0.65 14.77 4.83
C CYS A 85 2.01 14.08 5.10
N GLU A 86 3.05 14.86 5.42
CA GLU A 86 4.36 14.32 5.84
C GLU A 86 4.26 13.69 7.24
N LYS A 87 3.59 14.37 8.18
CA LYS A 87 3.39 13.88 9.56
C LYS A 87 2.51 12.64 9.64
N THR A 88 1.60 12.41 8.68
CA THR A 88 0.80 11.19 8.58
C THR A 88 1.67 9.94 8.49
N GLY A 89 2.86 10.05 7.89
CA GLY A 89 3.78 8.92 7.74
C GLY A 89 3.28 7.87 6.74
N LYS A 90 3.68 6.62 6.95
CA LYS A 90 3.37 5.49 6.07
C LYS A 90 1.95 5.00 6.30
N VAL A 91 1.14 4.99 5.24
CA VAL A 91 -0.20 4.41 5.26
C VAL A 91 -0.28 3.20 4.33
N SER A 92 -0.98 2.17 4.77
CA SER A 92 -1.27 0.97 3.97
C SER A 92 -2.66 1.05 3.32
N LYS A 93 -3.08 -0.03 2.66
CA LYS A 93 -4.43 -0.20 2.09
C LYS A 93 -5.52 0.25 3.08
N GLY A 94 -6.46 1.07 2.59
CA GLY A 94 -7.54 1.66 3.39
C GLY A 94 -7.20 2.98 4.09
N GLY A 95 -5.90 3.28 4.24
CA GLY A 95 -5.43 4.57 4.71
C GLY A 95 -5.55 5.67 3.65
N LYS A 96 -5.55 6.91 4.10
CA LYS A 96 -5.62 8.11 3.25
C LYS A 96 -4.59 9.13 3.70
N ILE A 97 -3.96 9.81 2.74
CA ILE A 97 -3.13 10.98 2.99
C ILE A 97 -3.82 12.17 2.32
N ILE A 98 -4.05 13.23 3.08
CA ILE A 98 -4.78 14.41 2.62
C ILE A 98 -3.88 15.62 2.80
N CYS A 99 -3.68 16.38 1.72
CA CYS A 99 -3.06 17.69 1.75
C CYS A 99 -4.11 18.72 1.36
N VAL A 100 -4.75 19.33 2.38
CA VAL A 100 -5.85 20.29 2.17
C VAL A 100 -5.41 21.52 1.35
N PRO A 101 -4.28 22.19 1.65
CA PRO A 101 -3.89 23.40 0.92
C PRO A 101 -3.59 23.16 -0.57
N ASN A 102 -2.96 22.03 -0.89
CA ASN A 102 -2.64 21.65 -2.26
C ASN A 102 -3.77 20.85 -2.93
N LYS A 103 -4.88 20.59 -2.22
CA LYS A 103 -6.03 19.80 -2.68
C LYS A 103 -5.64 18.42 -3.25
N ILE A 104 -4.65 17.79 -2.63
CA ILE A 104 -4.17 16.46 -2.99
C ILE A 104 -4.78 15.43 -2.04
N VAL A 105 -5.30 14.34 -2.60
CA VAL A 105 -5.78 13.17 -1.85
C VAL A 105 -5.11 11.93 -2.40
N ILE A 106 -4.46 11.16 -1.53
CA ILE A 106 -3.87 9.86 -1.84
C ILE A 106 -4.70 8.81 -1.12
N GLU A 107 -5.32 7.90 -1.87
CA GLU A 107 -6.16 6.85 -1.30
C GLU A 107 -6.04 5.55 -2.09
N THR A 108 -6.41 4.43 -1.48
CA THR A 108 -6.53 3.17 -2.21
C THR A 108 -7.61 3.30 -3.28
N LYS A 109 -7.32 2.83 -4.50
CA LYS A 109 -8.29 2.74 -5.60
C LYS A 109 -9.48 1.92 -5.13
N LYS A 110 -10.62 2.57 -4.94
CA LYS A 110 -11.89 1.87 -4.79
C LYS A 110 -12.33 1.46 -6.19
N THR A 111 -12.34 0.16 -6.48
CA THR A 111 -13.18 -0.36 -7.57
C THR A 111 -14.60 -0.03 -7.15
N GLN A 112 -15.17 1.04 -7.70
CA GLN A 112 -16.58 1.32 -7.50
C GLN A 112 -17.36 0.22 -8.21
N GLU A 113 -17.80 -0.79 -7.46
CA GLU A 113 -19.07 -1.42 -7.77
C GLU A 113 -20.10 -0.29 -7.66
N LEU A 114 -20.51 0.22 -8.82
CA LEU A 114 -21.67 1.09 -8.95
C LEU A 114 -22.84 0.33 -8.34
N GLN A 115 -23.16 0.64 -7.08
CA GLN A 115 -24.47 0.31 -6.52
C GLN A 115 -25.47 1.24 -7.22
N THR A 116 -25.91 0.80 -8.40
CA THR A 116 -27.16 1.26 -8.99
C THR A 116 -28.26 0.77 -8.05
N TRP A 117 -28.98 1.73 -7.49
CA TRP A 117 -30.23 1.55 -6.77
C TRP A 117 -31.34 1.09 -7.73
#